data_AF-A0A9D7CY19-F1
#
_entry.id   AF-A0A9D7CY19-F1
#
_cell.length_a   1.000
_cell.length_b   1.000
_cell.length_c   1.000
_cell.angle_alpha   90.00
_cell.angle_beta   90.00
_cell.angle_gamma   90.00
#
_symmetry.space_group_name_H-M   'P 1'
#
loop_
_entity.id
_entity.type
_entity.pdbx_description
1 polymer ?
#
loop_
_entity_poly.entity_id
_entity_poly.type
_entity_poly.pdbx_seq_one_letter_code
_entity_poly.pdbx_strand_id
1 'polypeptide(L)'
;MTNEDNRVLALIRRYAALVSEHVADLRNALGQSDLLMAANSRLIPRSGVLPNGVEYFFHGVGCTVETPDYTLDFDFGPIERVGGFDAWRLSRLASQLDDFGELSREEIEEALERLSAAGVVIAPGLPPSPHLRYLAGS
;
A
#
# COMPACT_ATOMS: atom_id res chain seq x y z
N MET A 1 -11.51 -19.58 -7.63
CA MET A 1 -11.21 -18.79 -6.43
C MET A 1 -11.64 -19.57 -5.20
N THR A 2 -10.70 -19.79 -4.28
CA THR A 2 -10.90 -20.44 -2.99
C THR A 2 -11.41 -19.44 -1.94
N ASN A 3 -11.75 -19.91 -0.73
CA ASN A 3 -12.09 -19.02 0.39
C ASN A 3 -10.89 -18.13 0.79
N GLU A 4 -9.68 -18.70 0.75
CA GLU A 4 -8.43 -17.97 1.01
C GLU A 4 -8.19 -16.89 -0.05
N ASP A 5 -8.38 -17.19 -1.34
CA ASP A 5 -8.23 -16.21 -2.42
C ASP A 5 -9.19 -15.02 -2.21
N ASN A 6 -10.41 -15.29 -1.74
CA ASN A 6 -11.38 -14.23 -1.45
C ASN A 6 -10.96 -13.36 -0.26
N ARG A 7 -10.39 -13.96 0.80
CA ARG A 7 -9.87 -13.22 1.96
C ARG A 7 -8.69 -12.34 1.57
N VAL A 8 -7.73 -12.90 0.81
CA VAL A 8 -6.57 -12.13 0.31
C VAL A 8 -7.00 -11.04 -0.66
N LEU A 9 -7.98 -11.29 -1.52
CA LEU A 9 -8.55 -10.26 -2.40
C LEU A 9 -9.23 -9.13 -1.61
N ALA A 10 -9.95 -9.46 -0.54
CA ALA A 10 -10.53 -8.46 0.36
C ALA A 10 -9.45 -7.63 1.06
N LEU A 11 -8.36 -8.28 1.51
CA LEU A 11 -7.20 -7.62 2.12
C LEU A 11 -6.51 -6.66 1.14
N ILE A 12 -6.30 -7.10 -0.09
CA ILE A 12 -5.73 -6.26 -1.17
C ILE A 12 -6.59 -5.01 -1.39
N ARG A 13 -7.91 -5.18 -1.49
CA ARG A 13 -8.83 -4.05 -1.66
C ARG A 13 -8.80 -3.10 -0.47
N ARG A 14 -8.75 -3.63 0.74
CA ARG A 14 -8.64 -2.82 1.96
C ARG A 14 -7.32 -2.05 2.00
N TYR A 15 -6.20 -2.72 1.70
CA TYR A 15 -4.88 -2.11 1.61
C TYR A 15 -4.87 -0.97 0.59
N ALA A 16 -5.30 -1.22 -0.66
CA ALA A 16 -5.30 -0.22 -1.72
C ALA A 16 -6.21 0.98 -1.40
N ALA A 17 -7.37 0.75 -0.77
CA ALA A 17 -8.26 1.82 -0.33
C ALA A 17 -7.61 2.70 0.74
N LEU A 18 -7.00 2.09 1.77
CA LEU A 18 -6.29 2.81 2.83
C LEU A 18 -5.12 3.62 2.28
N VAL A 19 -4.31 3.05 1.38
CA VAL A 19 -3.20 3.79 0.75
C VAL A 19 -3.75 4.99 -0.04
N SER A 20 -4.82 4.80 -0.80
CA SER A 20 -5.41 5.88 -1.59
C SER A 20 -5.97 7.01 -0.72
N GLU A 21 -6.61 6.66 0.39
CA GLU A 21 -7.14 7.60 1.39
C GLU A 21 -6.01 8.41 2.03
N HIS A 22 -4.99 7.75 2.60
CA HIS A 22 -3.87 8.41 3.25
C HIS A 22 -3.03 9.26 2.29
N VAL A 23 -2.85 8.82 1.04
CA VAL A 23 -2.17 9.64 0.03
C VAL A 23 -3.00 10.88 -0.31
N ALA A 24 -4.33 10.78 -0.38
CA ALA A 24 -5.18 11.95 -0.58
C ALA A 24 -5.05 12.94 0.59
N ASP A 25 -5.06 12.46 1.82
CA ASP A 25 -4.87 13.28 3.03
C ASP A 25 -3.50 13.96 3.05
N LEU A 26 -2.43 13.23 2.73
CA LEU A 26 -1.08 13.78 2.60
C LEU A 26 -1.00 14.87 1.53
N ARG A 27 -1.57 14.63 0.34
CA ARG A 27 -1.60 15.63 -0.74
C ARG A 27 -2.33 16.91 -0.32
N ASN A 28 -3.47 16.75 0.34
CA ASN A 28 -4.28 17.87 0.82
C ASN A 28 -3.55 18.66 1.91
N ALA A 29 -2.97 17.98 2.90
CA ALA A 29 -2.32 18.62 4.04
C ALA A 29 -0.97 19.27 3.68
N LEU A 30 -0.22 18.67 2.75
CA LEU A 30 1.11 19.13 2.37
C LEU A 30 1.09 20.05 1.14
N GLY A 31 -0.05 20.16 0.45
CA GLY A 31 -0.22 21.02 -0.73
C GLY A 31 0.62 20.59 -1.93
N GLN A 32 0.90 19.29 -2.07
CA GLN A 32 1.72 18.72 -3.14
C GLN A 32 0.99 17.56 -3.80
N SER A 33 0.96 17.51 -5.14
CA SER A 33 0.40 16.38 -5.88
C SER A 33 1.39 15.23 -6.03
N ASP A 34 2.66 15.56 -6.28
CA ASP A 34 3.79 14.62 -6.34
C ASP A 34 4.53 14.64 -5.00
N LEU A 35 4.18 13.67 -4.14
CA LEU A 35 4.67 13.61 -2.78
C LEU A 35 6.11 13.11 -2.74
N LEU A 36 6.43 12.11 -3.56
CA LEU A 36 7.76 11.52 -3.58
C LEU A 36 8.80 12.55 -4.06
N MET A 37 8.51 13.28 -5.14
CA MET A 37 9.38 14.35 -5.61
C MET A 37 9.52 15.44 -4.55
N ALA A 38 8.41 15.92 -4.00
CA ALA A 38 8.44 16.98 -2.99
C ALA A 38 9.27 16.61 -1.75
N ALA A 39 9.14 15.37 -1.25
CA ALA A 39 9.91 14.88 -0.12
C ALA A 39 11.41 14.75 -0.45
N ASN A 40 11.76 14.26 -1.65
CA ASN A 40 13.15 14.12 -2.08
C ASN A 40 13.82 15.46 -2.37
N SER A 41 13.07 16.43 -2.88
CA SER A 41 13.52 17.80 -3.12
C SER A 41 13.45 18.70 -1.87
N ARG A 42 13.02 18.16 -0.72
CA ARG A 42 12.89 18.89 0.56
C ARG A 42 11.92 20.08 0.49
N LEU A 43 10.93 20.01 -0.40
CA LEU A 43 9.82 20.98 -0.46
C LEU A 43 8.82 20.75 0.68
N ILE A 44 8.75 19.51 1.18
CA ILE A 44 7.97 19.11 2.34
C ILE A 44 8.88 18.38 3.35
N PRO A 45 8.53 18.37 4.65
CA PRO A 45 9.24 17.55 5.62
C PRO A 45 9.20 16.07 5.24
N ARG A 46 10.27 15.33 5.57
CA ARG A 46 10.29 13.87 5.38
C ARG A 46 9.37 13.14 6.35
N SER A 47 9.01 13.77 7.46
CA SER A 47 8.10 13.21 8.44
C SER A 47 7.39 14.30 9.21
N GLY A 48 6.25 13.95 9.79
CA GLY A 48 5.45 14.86 10.59
C GLY A 48 4.13 14.23 11.00
N VAL A 49 3.26 15.07 11.56
CA VAL A 49 1.92 14.68 11.99
C VAL A 49 0.90 15.54 11.25
N LEU A 50 -0.08 14.89 10.64
CA LEU A 50 -1.19 15.55 9.96
C LEU A 50 -2.20 16.11 10.98
N PRO A 51 -3.07 17.07 10.59
CA PRO A 51 -4.07 17.64 11.51
C PRO A 51 -5.04 16.61 12.12
N ASN A 52 -5.26 15.48 11.45
CA ASN A 52 -6.08 14.36 11.94
C ASN A 52 -5.30 13.40 12.88
N GLY A 53 -4.04 13.71 13.21
CA GLY A 53 -3.20 12.90 14.10
C GLY A 53 -2.43 11.78 13.43
N VAL A 54 -2.57 11.59 12.10
CA VAL A 54 -1.81 10.58 11.35
C VAL A 54 -0.35 11.00 11.28
N GLU A 55 0.57 10.15 11.73
CA GLU A 55 1.99 10.36 11.54
C GLU A 55 2.41 9.84 10.17
N TYR A 56 3.36 10.52 9.52
CA TYR A 56 3.91 10.08 8.24
C TYR A 56 5.43 10.11 8.24
N PHE A 57 6.03 9.20 7.49
CA PHE A 57 7.47 9.13 7.25
C PHE A 57 7.74 8.68 5.81
N PHE A 58 8.31 9.57 4.99
CA PHE A 58 8.78 9.25 3.65
C PHE A 58 10.14 8.53 3.71
N HIS A 59 10.26 7.42 3.00
CA HIS A 59 11.46 6.58 2.93
C HIS A 59 11.66 6.04 1.52
N GLY A 60 12.90 5.89 1.05
CA GLY A 60 13.18 5.34 -0.27
C GLY A 60 12.26 5.91 -1.37
N VAL A 61 11.38 5.06 -1.90
CA VAL A 61 10.40 5.37 -2.95
C VAL A 61 8.94 5.32 -2.44
N GLY A 62 8.74 5.40 -1.13
CA GLY A 62 7.47 5.17 -0.45
C GLY A 62 7.25 6.04 0.77
N CYS A 63 6.21 5.68 1.52
CA CYS A 63 5.82 6.34 2.75
C CYS A 63 5.19 5.32 3.71
N THR A 64 5.50 5.49 5.00
CA THR A 64 4.81 4.84 6.10
C THR A 64 3.87 5.86 6.73
N VAL A 65 2.63 5.46 6.99
CA VAL A 65 1.68 6.21 7.82
C VAL A 65 1.33 5.41 9.06
N GLU A 66 1.27 6.09 10.20
CA GLU A 66 0.94 5.50 11.49
C GLU A 66 -0.32 6.15 12.05
N THR A 67 -1.25 5.30 12.47
CA THR A 67 -2.50 5.67 13.12
C THR A 67 -2.58 4.94 14.47
N PRO A 68 -3.53 5.31 15.36
CA PRO A 68 -3.75 4.54 16.59
C PRO A 68 -4.09 3.06 16.35
N ASP A 69 -4.63 2.72 15.18
CA ASP A 69 -5.17 1.39 14.88
C ASP A 69 -4.18 0.53 14.06
N TYR A 70 -3.38 1.14 13.19
CA TYR A 70 -2.45 0.41 12.32
C TYR A 70 -1.32 1.30 11.79
N THR A 71 -0.23 0.63 11.40
CA THR A 71 0.83 1.15 10.55
C THR A 71 0.66 0.61 9.13
N LEU A 72 0.72 1.51 8.15
CA LEU A 72 0.59 1.19 6.73
C LEU A 72 1.83 1.66 5.97
N ASP A 73 2.54 0.71 5.37
CA ASP A 73 3.70 0.97 4.51
C ASP A 73 3.31 0.75 3.05
N PHE A 74 3.70 1.70 2.19
CA PHE A 74 3.46 1.62 0.76
C PHE A 74 4.57 2.30 -0.03
N ASP A 75 4.74 1.85 -1.27
CA ASP A 75 5.62 2.48 -2.25
C ASP A 75 4.80 3.20 -3.33
N PHE A 76 5.37 4.27 -3.86
CA PHE A 76 4.87 4.91 -5.07
C PHE A 76 5.37 4.14 -6.30
N GLY A 77 4.45 3.81 -7.20
CA GLY A 77 4.73 3.29 -8.53
C GLY A 77 5.02 4.40 -9.55
N PRO A 78 5.14 4.05 -10.84
CA PRO A 78 5.35 5.03 -11.91
C PRO A 78 4.29 6.13 -11.87
N ILE A 79 4.72 7.39 -12.04
CA ILE A 79 3.83 8.56 -12.07
C ILE A 79 2.94 8.61 -10.82
N GLU A 80 3.55 8.41 -9.64
CA GLU A 80 2.87 8.44 -8.34
C GLU A 80 1.69 7.45 -8.23
N ARG A 81 1.71 6.34 -8.98
CA ARG A 81 0.69 5.30 -8.88
C ARG A 81 0.72 4.70 -7.49
N VAL A 82 -0.43 4.60 -6.85
CA VAL A 82 -0.57 4.07 -5.49
C VAL A 82 -1.26 2.72 -5.47
N GLY A 83 -1.31 2.09 -4.30
CA GLY A 83 -2.02 0.83 -4.09
C GLY A 83 -1.29 -0.40 -4.66
N GLY A 84 -0.01 -0.25 -5.00
CA GLY A 84 0.85 -1.40 -5.28
C GLY A 84 1.18 -2.16 -4.00
N PHE A 85 1.18 -3.48 -4.05
CA PHE A 85 1.35 -4.33 -2.88
C PHE A 85 2.28 -5.52 -3.15
N ASP A 86 2.76 -6.12 -2.07
CA ASP A 86 3.43 -7.43 -2.06
C ASP A 86 2.95 -8.22 -0.82
N ALA A 87 3.34 -9.49 -0.72
CA ALA A 87 2.89 -10.32 0.40
C ALA A 87 3.34 -9.80 1.77
N TRP A 88 4.49 -9.12 1.85
CA TRP A 88 5.01 -8.59 3.12
C TRP A 88 4.17 -7.42 3.63
N ARG A 89 3.81 -6.47 2.75
CA ARG A 89 2.94 -5.34 3.10
C ARG A 89 1.54 -5.80 3.51
N LEU A 90 1.01 -6.76 2.77
CA LEU A 90 -0.29 -7.36 3.08
C LEU A 90 -0.26 -8.12 4.41
N SER A 91 0.75 -8.96 4.66
CA SER A 91 0.87 -9.69 5.92
C SER A 91 1.02 -8.76 7.12
N ARG A 92 1.78 -7.67 6.96
CA ARG A 92 1.96 -6.65 8.00
C ARG A 92 0.65 -5.94 8.32
N LEU A 93 -0.16 -5.60 7.33
CA LEU A 93 -1.48 -4.99 7.58
C LEU A 93 -2.44 -6.00 8.20
N ALA A 94 -2.49 -7.23 7.68
CA ALA A 94 -3.38 -8.27 8.19
C ALA A 94 -3.15 -8.57 9.68
N SER A 95 -1.89 -8.60 10.13
CA SER A 95 -1.57 -8.84 11.55
C SER A 95 -2.02 -7.73 12.51
N GLN A 96 -2.49 -6.60 11.98
CA GLN A 96 -2.97 -5.44 12.75
C GLN A 96 -4.50 -5.29 12.67
N LEU A 97 -5.16 -6.01 11.77
CA LEU A 97 -6.61 -5.90 11.53
C LEU A 97 -7.33 -7.18 11.93
N ASP A 98 -8.19 -7.09 12.95
CA ASP A 98 -8.95 -8.24 13.48
C ASP A 98 -9.78 -8.96 12.40
N ASP A 99 -10.29 -8.22 11.40
CA ASP A 99 -11.18 -8.73 10.34
C ASP A 99 -10.52 -9.76 9.41
N PHE A 100 -9.18 -9.76 9.31
CA PHE A 100 -8.47 -10.64 8.37
C PHE A 100 -7.85 -11.86 9.05
N GLY A 101 -7.81 -11.91 10.38
CA GLY A 101 -7.18 -12.99 11.15
C GLY A 101 -5.69 -13.19 10.84
N GLU A 102 -5.10 -14.27 11.34
CA GLU A 102 -3.73 -14.66 11.00
C GLU A 102 -3.71 -15.22 9.56
N LEU A 103 -3.52 -14.35 8.57
CA LEU A 103 -3.04 -14.74 7.25
C LEU A 103 -1.51 -14.71 7.27
N SER A 104 -0.90 -15.87 7.17
CA SER A 104 0.56 -16.00 7.03
C SER A 104 1.02 -15.39 5.71
N ARG A 105 2.29 -14.99 5.67
CA ARG A 105 2.90 -14.47 4.44
C ARG A 105 2.87 -15.52 3.32
N GLU A 106 3.03 -16.78 3.68
CA GLU A 106 3.01 -17.93 2.77
C GLU A 106 1.63 -18.11 2.14
N GLU A 107 0.54 -18.10 2.94
CA GLU A 107 -0.84 -18.15 2.42
C GLU A 107 -1.14 -16.98 1.49
N ILE A 108 -0.66 -15.78 1.84
CA ILE A 108 -0.81 -14.60 0.99
C ILE A 108 -0.06 -14.77 -0.33
N GLU A 109 1.19 -15.23 -0.30
CA GLU A 109 1.99 -15.43 -1.51
C GLU A 109 1.34 -16.48 -2.44
N GLU A 110 0.88 -17.61 -1.89
CA GLU A 110 0.21 -18.64 -2.68
C GLU A 110 -1.10 -18.14 -3.30
N ALA A 111 -1.89 -17.37 -2.56
CA ALA A 111 -3.10 -16.75 -3.08
C ALA A 111 -2.78 -15.70 -4.16
N LEU A 112 -1.72 -14.91 -4.00
CA LEU A 112 -1.27 -13.94 -5.00
C LEU A 112 -0.87 -14.61 -6.31
N GLU A 113 -0.21 -15.77 -6.26
CA GLU A 113 0.12 -16.54 -7.46
C GLU A 113 -1.15 -17.03 -8.18
N ARG A 114 -2.13 -17.55 -7.43
CA ARG A 114 -3.42 -17.97 -8.01
C ARG A 114 -4.22 -16.80 -8.58
N LEU A 115 -4.27 -15.66 -7.89
CA LEU A 115 -4.94 -14.45 -8.37
C LEU A 115 -4.24 -13.86 -9.61
N SER A 116 -2.91 -13.97 -9.69
CA SER A 116 -2.15 -13.57 -10.87
C SER A 116 -2.42 -14.50 -12.06
N ALA A 117 -2.44 -15.81 -11.85
CA ALA A 117 -2.82 -16.79 -12.87
C ALA A 117 -4.27 -16.60 -13.38
N ALA A 118 -5.16 -16.11 -12.52
CA ALA A 118 -6.54 -15.76 -12.88
C ALA A 118 -6.68 -14.38 -13.54
N GLY A 119 -5.59 -13.60 -13.68
CA GLY A 119 -5.61 -12.25 -14.24
C GLY A 119 -6.29 -11.19 -13.36
N VAL A 120 -6.52 -11.48 -12.08
CA VAL A 120 -7.10 -10.55 -11.09
C VAL A 120 -6.04 -9.59 -10.56
N VAL A 121 -4.80 -10.07 -10.46
CA VAL A 121 -3.63 -9.32 -10.03
C VAL A 121 -2.61 -9.29 -11.17
N ILE A 122 -1.92 -8.16 -11.34
CA ILE A 122 -0.86 -7.99 -12.33
C ILE A 122 0.43 -7.54 -11.65
N ALA A 123 1.57 -8.01 -12.15
CA ALA A 123 2.90 -7.59 -11.75
C ALA A 123 3.58 -6.87 -12.93
N PRO A 124 3.36 -5.55 -13.10
CA PRO A 124 3.77 -4.86 -14.33
C PRO A 124 5.30 -4.67 -14.43
N GLY A 125 6.06 -4.92 -13.35
CA GLY A 125 7.53 -4.84 -13.39
C GLY A 125 8.08 -3.45 -13.63
N LEU A 126 7.30 -2.40 -13.30
CA LEU A 126 7.65 -1.02 -13.64
C LEU A 126 8.43 -0.33 -12.50
N PRO A 127 9.44 0.50 -12.83
CA PRO A 127 10.14 1.31 -11.84
C PRO A 127 9.22 2.39 -11.25
N PRO A 128 9.45 2.85 -10.00
CA PRO A 128 10.62 2.55 -9.18
C PRO A 128 10.50 1.26 -8.35
N SER A 129 9.32 0.65 -8.26
CA SER A 129 9.07 -0.56 -7.46
C SER A 129 8.59 -1.73 -8.33
N PRO A 130 9.49 -2.42 -9.05
CA PRO A 130 9.13 -3.47 -10.01
C PRO A 130 8.57 -4.74 -9.36
N HIS A 131 8.70 -4.88 -8.05
CA HIS A 131 8.18 -6.01 -7.28
C HIS A 131 6.69 -5.85 -6.90
N LEU A 132 6.12 -4.64 -7.04
CA LEU A 132 4.74 -4.41 -6.67
C LEU A 132 3.78 -5.08 -7.66
N ARG A 133 2.76 -5.67 -7.08
CA ARG A 133 1.57 -6.18 -7.75
C ARG A 133 0.42 -5.17 -7.61
N TYR A 134 -0.52 -5.19 -8.54
CA TYR A 134 -1.69 -4.30 -8.57
C TYR A 134 -2.94 -5.09 -8.92
N LEU A 135 -4.12 -4.60 -8.55
CA LEU A 135 -5.37 -5.13 -9.10
C LEU A 135 -5.42 -4.87 -10.61
N ALA A 136 -5.91 -5.84 -11.37
CA ALA A 136 -6.15 -5.64 -12.78
C ALA A 136 -7.27 -4.60 -12.98
N GLY A 137 -7.04 -3.62 -13.85
CA GLY A 137 -8.02 -2.57 -14.17
C GLY A 137 -8.13 -1.44 -13.15
N SER A 138 -7.27 -1.39 -12.12
CA SER A 138 -7.13 -0.25 -11.18
C SER A 138 -6.14 0.80 -11.67
#